data_AF-A0A7C6Q0U4-F1
#
_entry.id   AF-A0A7C6Q0U4-F1
#
_cell.length_a   1.000
_cell.length_b   1.000
_cell.length_c   1.000
_cell.angle_alpha   90.00
_cell.angle_beta   90.00
_cell.angle_gamma   90.00
#
_symmetry.space_group_name_H-M   'P 1'
#
loop_
_entity.id
_entity.type
_entity.pdbx_description
1 polymer ?
#
loop_
_entity_poly.entity_id
_entity_poly.type
_entity_poly.pdbx_seq_one_letter_code
_entity_poly.pdbx_strand_id
1 'polypeptide(L)'
;MKNKKLVLFISLIFLVFISLSGCGGGKPADTPSAPAQSEPAAENPGDSPEKEPTGEPAGEGDELGKRLSKVYTDMMQSGKYYMKYRVTVDVEGQKATAVIEAAVDGDDSAIISSIDGGKSHMIFKDDKTYLIDYESKSVLVMGSGTREDMDEAEIETDGLTYKGAGHGEFLGKNLLYEEYTTDTGTLKFYFDGNKLVGMEVIEEGISQTMEILEMKADYPSDIFTIPADFTLEEMP
;
A
#
# COMPACT_ATOMS: atom_id res chain seq x y z
N MET A 1 14.02 9.36 -19.62
CA MET A 1 12.71 9.43 -18.94
C MET A 1 12.92 8.72 -17.63
N LYS A 2 12.92 9.47 -16.51
CA LYS A 2 13.21 8.93 -15.17
C LYS A 2 11.90 8.42 -14.60
N ASN A 3 11.73 7.11 -14.60
CA ASN A 3 10.65 6.43 -13.90
C ASN A 3 11.05 6.47 -12.42
N LYS A 4 10.35 7.25 -11.59
CA LYS A 4 10.69 7.40 -10.17
C LYS A 4 9.70 6.58 -9.36
N LYS A 5 10.06 5.31 -9.22
CA LYS A 5 9.35 4.28 -8.47
C LYS A 5 9.96 4.10 -7.05
N LEU A 6 9.16 3.75 -6.05
CA LEU A 6 9.19 4.18 -4.66
C LEU A 6 8.50 3.20 -3.68
N VAL A 7 9.34 2.44 -2.99
CA VAL A 7 9.12 1.08 -2.47
C VAL A 7 8.15 0.89 -1.27
N LEU A 8 7.46 -0.26 -1.23
CA LEU A 8 6.67 -0.78 -0.09
C LEU A 8 6.87 -2.31 0.06
N PHE A 9 6.62 -2.87 1.25
CA PHE A 9 7.27 -4.11 1.74
C PHE A 9 6.29 -5.31 1.86
N ILE A 10 5.97 -6.02 0.78
CA ILE A 10 5.03 -7.17 0.83
C ILE A 10 5.69 -8.55 0.63
N SER A 11 6.79 -8.65 -0.12
CA SER A 11 7.37 -9.95 -0.49
C SER A 11 7.99 -10.75 0.67
N LEU A 12 8.46 -10.09 1.75
CA LEU A 12 9.13 -10.79 2.86
C LEU A 12 8.17 -11.61 3.76
N ILE A 13 6.86 -11.29 3.76
CA ILE A 13 5.89 -11.98 4.64
C ILE A 13 5.52 -13.37 4.08
N PHE A 14 5.56 -13.57 2.77
CA PHE A 14 5.17 -14.84 2.14
C PHE A 14 6.20 -15.96 2.36
N LEU A 15 7.49 -15.66 2.52
CA LEU A 15 8.57 -16.65 2.60
C LEU A 15 8.58 -17.45 3.92
N VAL A 16 7.93 -16.97 4.98
CA VAL A 16 7.93 -17.64 6.29
C VAL A 16 6.88 -18.76 6.38
N PHE A 17 5.83 -18.74 5.54
CA PHE A 17 4.66 -19.62 5.73
C PHE A 17 4.68 -20.96 4.96
N ILE A 18 5.70 -21.24 4.15
CA ILE A 18 5.75 -22.49 3.36
C ILE A 18 6.10 -23.74 4.20
N SER A 19 6.40 -23.60 5.49
CA SER A 19 6.92 -24.70 6.32
C SER A 19 5.90 -25.47 7.17
N LEU A 20 4.58 -25.22 7.06
CA LEU A 20 3.58 -25.88 7.92
C LEU A 20 2.41 -26.58 7.19
N SER A 21 2.63 -27.08 5.97
CA SER A 21 1.67 -27.98 5.30
C SER A 21 1.78 -29.41 5.84
N GLY A 22 1.24 -29.64 7.04
CA GLY A 22 1.01 -30.95 7.66
C GLY A 22 -0.42 -31.44 7.45
N CYS A 23 -0.54 -32.62 6.85
CA CYS A 23 -1.72 -33.33 6.37
C CYS A 23 -2.83 -33.62 7.42
N GLY A 24 -4.09 -33.54 6.99
CA GLY A 24 -5.26 -34.19 7.61
C GLY A 24 -6.55 -33.59 7.05
N GLY A 25 -7.25 -34.18 6.08
CA GLY A 25 -7.77 -35.55 6.08
C GLY A 25 -9.26 -35.49 6.47
N GLY A 26 -10.13 -35.18 5.50
CA GLY A 26 -11.52 -34.79 5.75
C GLY A 26 -12.56 -35.90 5.80
N LYS A 27 -13.84 -35.51 5.82
CA LYS A 27 -14.98 -36.13 5.11
C LYS A 27 -16.25 -35.26 5.27
N PRO A 28 -17.06 -35.04 4.22
CA PRO A 28 -18.33 -34.31 4.29
C PRO A 28 -19.50 -35.25 4.68
N ALA A 29 -20.55 -34.67 5.26
CA ALA A 29 -21.82 -35.34 5.54
C ALA A 29 -22.97 -34.72 4.74
N ASP A 30 -23.86 -35.62 4.32
CA ASP A 30 -24.94 -35.58 3.34
C ASP A 30 -26.12 -34.60 3.57
N THR A 31 -26.55 -33.93 2.48
CA THR A 31 -27.84 -34.09 1.71
C THR A 31 -29.21 -33.92 2.43
N PRO A 32 -30.37 -33.69 1.75
CA PRO A 32 -30.79 -32.81 0.63
C PRO A 32 -32.01 -31.90 0.99
N SER A 33 -32.43 -30.98 0.10
CA SER A 33 -33.86 -30.70 -0.17
C SER A 33 -34.09 -29.77 -1.38
N ALA A 34 -34.79 -30.32 -2.36
CA ALA A 34 -35.60 -29.66 -3.40
C ALA A 34 -36.86 -30.55 -3.53
N PRO A 35 -38.03 -30.14 -4.11
CA PRO A 35 -38.20 -29.13 -5.16
C PRO A 35 -39.51 -28.30 -5.13
N ALA A 36 -39.74 -27.57 -6.25
CA ALA A 36 -41.03 -27.12 -6.85
C ALA A 36 -41.63 -25.78 -6.35
N GLN A 37 -41.63 -24.69 -7.14
CA GLN A 37 -42.39 -24.37 -8.38
C GLN A 37 -43.72 -23.63 -8.06
N SER A 38 -43.85 -22.38 -8.52
CA SER A 38 -44.94 -21.85 -9.38
C SER A 38 -45.13 -20.33 -9.25
N GLU A 39 -45.01 -19.63 -10.38
CA GLU A 39 -45.63 -18.34 -10.71
C GLU A 39 -47.17 -18.50 -10.85
N PRO A 40 -48.02 -17.43 -10.83
CA PRO A 40 -48.04 -16.43 -11.92
C PRO A 40 -48.40 -14.96 -11.54
N ALA A 41 -48.20 -14.13 -12.55
CA ALA A 41 -48.31 -12.68 -12.74
C ALA A 41 -49.58 -11.92 -12.27
N ALA A 42 -49.42 -10.60 -12.08
CA ALA A 42 -50.38 -9.57 -12.51
C ALA A 42 -49.68 -8.19 -12.71
N GLU A 43 -50.17 -7.44 -13.70
CA GLU A 43 -49.61 -6.25 -14.36
C GLU A 43 -49.87 -4.89 -13.64
N ASN A 44 -48.86 -3.99 -13.71
CA ASN A 44 -48.81 -2.53 -14.01
C ASN A 44 -49.91 -1.51 -13.55
N PRO A 45 -49.72 -0.17 -13.68
CA PRO A 45 -48.51 0.64 -13.97
C PRO A 45 -48.33 1.87 -13.03
N GLY A 46 -47.15 2.51 -13.06
CA GLY A 46 -46.90 3.79 -12.39
C GLY A 46 -45.66 4.50 -12.93
N ASP A 47 -45.90 5.45 -13.83
CA ASP A 47 -44.95 6.29 -14.56
C ASP A 47 -44.38 7.41 -13.67
N SER A 48 -43.05 7.53 -13.59
CA SER A 48 -42.35 8.80 -13.36
C SER A 48 -40.85 8.65 -13.64
N PRO A 49 -40.29 9.46 -14.55
CA PRO A 49 -38.85 9.50 -14.78
C PRO A 49 -38.18 10.37 -13.71
N GLU A 50 -37.47 9.74 -12.78
CA GLU A 50 -36.57 10.42 -11.86
C GLU A 50 -35.30 10.83 -12.64
N LYS A 51 -35.11 12.13 -12.81
CA LYS A 51 -33.88 12.70 -13.38
C LYS A 51 -32.71 12.36 -12.47
N GLU A 52 -31.79 11.52 -12.95
CA GLU A 52 -30.44 11.45 -12.42
C GLU A 52 -29.77 12.84 -12.51
N PRO A 53 -29.11 13.34 -11.46
CA PRO A 53 -28.26 14.50 -11.58
C PRO A 53 -27.05 14.10 -12.41
N THR A 54 -26.98 14.67 -13.62
CA THR A 54 -25.86 14.58 -14.54
C THR A 54 -24.66 15.27 -13.87
N GLY A 55 -23.81 14.49 -13.21
CA GLY A 55 -22.49 14.92 -12.76
C GLY A 55 -21.59 15.09 -13.98
N GLU A 56 -21.42 16.34 -14.40
CA GLU A 56 -20.46 16.75 -15.41
C GLU A 56 -19.04 16.40 -14.93
N PRO A 57 -18.17 15.78 -15.75
CA PRO A 57 -16.81 15.48 -15.35
C PRO A 57 -16.03 16.79 -15.22
N ALA A 58 -15.62 17.13 -14.00
CA ALA A 58 -14.73 18.24 -13.73
C ALA A 58 -13.38 17.98 -14.41
N GLY A 59 -12.97 18.94 -15.23
CA GLY A 59 -11.84 18.84 -16.15
C GLY A 59 -10.48 18.65 -15.49
N GLU A 60 -9.65 17.93 -16.24
CA GLU A 60 -8.25 17.63 -15.99
C GLU A 60 -7.38 18.90 -16.03
N GLY A 61 -6.49 19.05 -15.03
CA GLY A 61 -5.25 19.84 -15.18
C GLY A 61 -4.99 20.96 -14.17
N ASP A 62 -6.02 21.63 -13.61
CA ASP A 62 -5.83 22.81 -12.72
C ASP A 62 -6.26 22.54 -11.25
N GLU A 63 -6.82 21.36 -10.97
CA GLU A 63 -7.43 21.10 -9.66
C GLU A 63 -6.44 20.68 -8.57
N LEU A 64 -5.31 20.03 -8.91
CA LEU A 64 -4.31 19.60 -7.93
C LEU A 64 -3.74 20.78 -7.11
N GLY A 65 -3.61 21.97 -7.71
CA GLY A 65 -3.05 23.16 -7.06
C GLY A 65 -3.74 23.60 -5.75
N LYS A 66 -4.97 23.14 -5.51
CA LYS A 66 -5.78 23.45 -4.32
C LYS A 66 -6.03 22.24 -3.42
N ARG A 67 -5.54 21.05 -3.79
CA ARG A 67 -5.79 19.78 -3.08
C ARG A 67 -4.88 19.63 -1.87
N LEU A 68 -5.41 19.03 -0.80
CA LEU A 68 -4.64 18.75 0.41
C LEU A 68 -3.55 17.70 0.16
N SER A 69 -3.81 16.73 -0.72
CA SER A 69 -2.85 15.71 -1.14
C SER A 69 -1.65 16.29 -1.90
N LYS A 70 -1.77 17.45 -2.57
CA LYS A 70 -0.73 17.95 -3.46
C LYS A 70 0.64 18.11 -2.79
N VAL A 71 0.68 18.63 -1.56
CA VAL A 71 1.96 18.78 -0.83
C VAL A 71 2.63 17.43 -0.59
N TYR A 72 1.84 16.37 -0.42
CA TYR A 72 2.32 15.01 -0.19
C TYR A 72 2.70 14.32 -1.50
N THR A 73 1.91 14.46 -2.56
CA THR A 73 2.26 13.90 -3.88
C THR A 73 3.45 14.61 -4.51
N ASP A 74 3.58 15.93 -4.35
CA ASP A 74 4.76 16.68 -4.81
C ASP A 74 6.03 16.22 -4.07
N MET A 75 5.91 15.96 -2.76
CA MET A 75 6.99 15.37 -1.96
C MET A 75 7.33 13.96 -2.45
N MET A 76 6.30 13.14 -2.72
CA MET A 76 6.27 11.90 -3.50
C MET A 76 7.25 11.94 -4.71
N GLN A 77 6.83 12.75 -5.66
CA GLN A 77 7.40 12.90 -7.00
C GLN A 77 8.76 13.60 -7.02
N SER A 78 9.10 14.35 -5.96
CA SER A 78 10.43 14.94 -5.82
C SER A 78 11.53 13.87 -5.84
N GLY A 79 11.22 12.65 -5.36
CA GLY A 79 12.18 11.58 -5.14
C GLY A 79 13.02 11.82 -3.89
N LYS A 80 12.57 12.67 -2.97
CA LYS A 80 13.22 12.85 -1.67
C LYS A 80 12.20 13.04 -0.56
N TYR A 81 12.06 12.03 0.30
CA TYR A 81 11.19 12.10 1.47
C TYR A 81 11.45 10.94 2.45
N TYR A 82 10.81 11.06 3.61
CA TYR A 82 10.65 10.02 4.61
C TYR A 82 9.16 9.83 4.91
N MET A 83 8.75 8.58 5.04
CA MET A 83 7.40 8.21 5.45
C MET A 83 7.46 7.07 6.47
N LYS A 84 6.77 7.28 7.59
CA LYS A 84 6.52 6.26 8.61
C LYS A 84 5.04 5.98 8.67
N TYR A 85 4.67 4.73 8.52
CA TYR A 85 3.28 4.32 8.51
C TYR A 85 3.10 2.94 9.13
N ARG A 86 1.89 2.70 9.62
CA ARG A 86 1.43 1.37 10.01
C ARG A 86 0.55 0.83 8.89
N VAL A 87 0.93 -0.32 8.34
CA VAL A 87 0.11 -1.04 7.37
C VAL A 87 -0.62 -2.17 8.10
N THR A 88 -1.91 -2.31 7.81
CA THR A 88 -2.70 -3.47 8.20
C THR A 88 -3.09 -4.21 6.94
N VAL A 89 -2.70 -5.48 6.85
CA VAL A 89 -3.09 -6.36 5.75
C VAL A 89 -4.00 -7.43 6.32
N ASP A 90 -5.14 -7.65 5.67
CA ASP A 90 -6.06 -8.74 5.98
C ASP A 90 -5.78 -9.90 5.00
N VAL A 91 -5.21 -10.99 5.51
CA VAL A 91 -4.95 -12.21 4.75
C VAL A 91 -5.77 -13.33 5.37
N GLU A 92 -6.77 -13.82 4.62
CA GLU A 92 -7.66 -14.92 5.06
C GLU A 92 -8.35 -14.67 6.43
N GLY A 93 -8.66 -13.41 6.77
CA GLY A 93 -9.28 -13.03 8.04
C GLY A 93 -8.30 -12.87 9.21
N GLN A 94 -7.00 -13.06 8.97
CA GLN A 94 -5.94 -12.74 9.91
C GLN A 94 -5.35 -11.37 9.56
N LYS A 95 -5.43 -10.45 10.53
CA LYS A 95 -4.83 -9.11 10.39
C LYS A 95 -3.38 -9.15 10.81
N ALA A 96 -2.47 -8.95 9.86
CA ALA A 96 -1.07 -8.69 10.13
C ALA A 96 -0.85 -7.17 10.18
N THR A 97 -0.11 -6.70 11.17
CA THR A 97 0.25 -5.28 11.30
C THR A 97 1.76 -5.14 11.23
N ALA A 98 2.25 -4.23 10.40
CA ALA A 98 3.65 -3.86 10.33
C ALA A 98 3.80 -2.34 10.48
N VAL A 99 4.87 -1.90 11.14
CA VAL A 99 5.31 -0.50 11.08
C VAL A 99 6.47 -0.41 10.11
N ILE A 100 6.31 0.42 9.09
CA ILE A 100 7.31 0.64 8.06
C ILE A 100 7.84 2.07 8.15
N GLU A 101 9.15 2.21 8.03
CA GLU A 101 9.82 3.48 7.80
C GLU A 101 10.51 3.41 6.44
N ALA A 102 10.10 4.24 5.50
CA ALA A 102 10.67 4.33 4.16
C ALA A 102 11.35 5.70 3.99
N ALA A 103 12.56 5.71 3.44
CA ALA A 103 13.23 6.92 3.00
C ALA A 103 13.72 6.76 1.57
N VAL A 104 13.60 7.83 0.79
CA VAL A 104 14.12 7.89 -0.57
C VAL A 104 14.91 9.17 -0.76
N ASP A 105 16.05 9.06 -1.44
CA ASP A 105 16.89 10.18 -1.85
C ASP A 105 17.45 9.92 -3.26
N GLY A 106 16.76 10.45 -4.26
CA GLY A 106 17.08 10.26 -5.66
C GLY A 106 16.85 8.81 -6.10
N ASP A 107 17.95 8.13 -6.43
CA ASP A 107 17.92 6.75 -6.90
C ASP A 107 18.16 5.75 -5.74
N ASP A 108 18.55 6.24 -4.55
CA ASP A 108 18.73 5.44 -3.33
C ASP A 108 17.41 5.37 -2.54
N SER A 109 17.14 4.22 -1.93
CA SER A 109 16.00 4.06 -1.00
C SER A 109 16.35 3.13 0.17
N ALA A 110 15.67 3.28 1.30
CA ALA A 110 15.88 2.43 2.46
C ALA A 110 14.57 2.21 3.20
N ILE A 111 14.42 1.00 3.75
CA ILE A 111 13.20 0.56 4.39
C ILE A 111 13.53 -0.19 5.66
N ILE A 112 12.88 0.22 6.73
CA ILE A 112 12.88 -0.49 8.00
C ILE A 112 11.47 -1.02 8.21
N SER A 113 11.34 -2.34 8.32
CA SER A 113 10.08 -3.00 8.66
C SER A 113 10.17 -3.58 10.07
N SER A 114 9.14 -3.34 10.88
CA SER A 114 8.99 -3.89 12.22
C SER A 114 7.67 -4.65 12.34
N ILE A 115 7.76 -5.96 12.60
CA ILE A 115 6.64 -6.88 12.82
C ILE A 115 6.94 -7.66 14.09
N ASP A 116 5.97 -7.82 15.00
CA ASP A 116 6.04 -8.54 16.29
C ASP A 116 7.29 -9.41 16.52
N GLY A 117 8.36 -8.78 17.05
CA GLY A 117 9.60 -9.45 17.48
C GLY A 117 10.78 -9.37 16.50
N GLY A 118 10.62 -8.85 15.30
CA GLY A 118 11.68 -8.71 14.30
C GLY A 118 11.76 -7.34 13.65
N LYS A 119 12.99 -6.86 13.42
CA LYS A 119 13.28 -5.65 12.65
C LYS A 119 14.09 -6.06 11.41
N SER A 120 13.55 -5.79 10.22
CA SER A 120 14.29 -5.89 8.97
C SER A 120 14.73 -4.50 8.53
N HIS A 121 15.96 -4.38 8.04
CA HIS A 121 16.48 -3.13 7.49
C HIS A 121 17.10 -3.42 6.13
N MET A 122 16.54 -2.79 5.10
CA MET A 122 16.96 -2.96 3.72
C MET A 122 17.35 -1.63 3.12
N ILE A 123 18.49 -1.59 2.43
CA ILE A 123 18.98 -0.40 1.72
C ILE A 123 19.19 -0.77 0.27
N PHE A 124 18.65 0.04 -0.63
CA PHE A 124 18.87 -0.02 -2.06
C PHE A 124 19.78 1.14 -2.44
N LYS A 125 20.99 0.80 -2.88
CA LYS A 125 22.04 1.77 -3.13
C LYS A 125 23.08 1.18 -4.08
N ASP A 126 23.60 2.00 -4.99
CA ASP A 126 24.68 1.59 -5.91
C ASP A 126 24.35 0.32 -6.72
N ASP A 127 23.10 0.18 -7.19
CA ASP A 127 22.58 -0.99 -7.93
C ASP A 127 22.64 -2.32 -7.14
N LYS A 128 22.67 -2.21 -5.81
CA LYS A 128 22.69 -3.35 -4.88
C LYS A 128 21.58 -3.21 -3.84
N THR A 129 21.15 -4.36 -3.34
CA THR A 129 20.27 -4.44 -2.18
C THR A 129 21.06 -4.99 -1.00
N TYR A 130 21.04 -4.27 0.11
CA TYR A 130 21.68 -4.64 1.36
C TYR A 130 20.60 -4.99 2.38
N LEU A 131 20.55 -6.24 2.80
CA LEU A 131 19.70 -6.69 3.89
C LEU A 131 20.55 -6.78 5.16
N ILE A 132 20.26 -5.94 6.14
CA ILE A 132 21.02 -5.84 7.39
C ILE A 132 20.32 -6.67 8.47
N ASP A 133 21.03 -7.67 8.97
CA ASP A 133 20.61 -8.46 10.12
C ASP A 133 21.42 -8.06 11.36
N TYR A 134 20.75 -7.36 12.27
CA TYR A 134 21.34 -6.88 13.51
C TYR A 134 21.57 -8.00 14.54
N GLU A 135 20.84 -9.11 14.46
CA GLU A 135 20.99 -10.23 15.39
C GLU A 135 22.25 -11.04 15.06
N SER A 136 22.45 -11.38 13.78
CA SER A 136 23.63 -12.12 13.32
C SER A 136 24.85 -11.23 13.04
N LYS A 137 24.67 -9.90 13.01
CA LYS A 137 25.69 -8.91 12.62
C LYS A 137 26.26 -9.18 11.23
N SER A 138 25.37 -9.47 10.29
CA SER A 138 25.71 -9.65 8.89
C SER A 138 24.94 -8.68 8.00
N VAL A 139 25.46 -8.48 6.79
CA VAL A 139 24.79 -7.78 5.70
C VAL A 139 24.82 -8.68 4.50
N LEU A 140 23.64 -9.13 4.07
CA LEU A 140 23.49 -9.85 2.82
C LEU A 140 23.41 -8.84 1.67
N VAL A 141 24.29 -9.01 0.69
CA VAL A 141 24.37 -8.17 -0.51
C VAL A 141 23.80 -8.96 -1.68
N MET A 142 22.76 -8.40 -2.30
CA MET A 142 22.03 -8.99 -3.41
C MET A 142 22.13 -8.09 -4.65
N GLY A 143 22.08 -8.69 -5.84
CA GLY A 143 22.04 -7.97 -7.10
C GLY A 143 20.70 -7.25 -7.33
N SER A 144 20.66 -6.41 -8.36
CA SER A 144 19.53 -5.52 -8.65
C SER A 144 18.22 -6.22 -9.03
N GLY A 145 18.24 -7.49 -9.42
CA GLY A 145 17.01 -8.25 -9.72
C GLY A 145 16.05 -8.36 -8.52
N THR A 146 16.55 -8.32 -7.28
CA THR A 146 15.69 -8.34 -6.08
C THR A 146 14.90 -7.03 -5.90
N ARG A 147 15.31 -5.94 -6.57
CA ARG A 147 14.58 -4.67 -6.53
C ARG A 147 13.29 -4.73 -7.34
N GLU A 148 13.29 -5.44 -8.47
CA GLU A 148 12.12 -5.54 -9.36
C GLU A 148 10.91 -6.19 -8.66
N ASP A 149 11.12 -7.27 -7.91
CA ASP A 149 10.07 -7.94 -7.12
C ASP A 149 9.55 -7.11 -5.94
N MET A 150 10.28 -6.05 -5.54
CA MET A 150 9.92 -5.17 -4.42
C MET A 150 9.32 -3.84 -4.88
N ASP A 151 9.56 -3.46 -6.14
CA ASP A 151 8.95 -2.30 -6.78
C ASP A 151 7.44 -2.51 -7.04
N GLU A 152 6.95 -3.77 -7.09
CA GLU A 152 5.52 -4.10 -7.29
C GLU A 152 4.60 -3.67 -6.14
N ALA A 153 5.13 -3.32 -4.96
CA ALA A 153 4.34 -2.95 -3.79
C ALA A 153 4.26 -1.42 -3.54
N GLU A 154 4.87 -0.60 -4.39
CA GLU A 154 4.87 0.87 -4.31
C GLU A 154 3.48 1.53 -4.37
N ILE A 155 3.31 2.69 -3.71
CA ILE A 155 2.17 3.58 -4.01
C ILE A 155 2.46 4.39 -5.29
N GLU A 156 1.71 4.10 -6.35
CA GLU A 156 1.77 4.90 -7.59
C GLU A 156 1.13 6.28 -7.38
N THR A 157 1.96 7.33 -7.40
CA THR A 157 1.50 8.74 -7.33
C THR A 157 1.71 9.54 -8.61
N ASP A 158 2.27 8.90 -9.63
CA ASP A 158 2.30 9.41 -10.99
C ASP A 158 0.99 9.09 -11.71
N GLY A 159 0.58 9.93 -12.66
CA GLY A 159 -0.63 9.67 -13.47
C GLY A 159 -1.96 9.75 -12.71
N LEU A 160 -1.97 10.17 -11.44
CA LEU A 160 -3.17 10.25 -10.63
C LEU A 160 -4.26 11.12 -11.26
N THR A 161 -5.43 10.52 -11.50
CA THR A 161 -6.62 11.23 -11.98
C THR A 161 -7.57 11.47 -10.82
N TYR A 162 -7.80 12.74 -10.47
CA TYR A 162 -8.71 13.11 -9.38
C TYR A 162 -10.15 12.68 -9.67
N LYS A 163 -10.79 12.03 -8.69
CA LYS A 163 -12.19 11.59 -8.75
C LYS A 163 -13.12 12.46 -7.94
N GLY A 164 -12.68 12.91 -6.76
CA GLY A 164 -13.54 13.66 -5.88
C GLY A 164 -13.01 13.76 -4.47
N ALA A 165 -13.78 14.43 -3.62
CA ALA A 165 -13.51 14.55 -2.19
C ALA A 165 -14.80 14.32 -1.41
N GLY A 166 -14.68 13.80 -0.20
CA GLY A 166 -15.83 13.45 0.64
C GLY A 166 -15.44 13.21 2.08
N HIS A 167 -16.35 12.65 2.86
CA HIS A 167 -16.04 12.14 4.19
C HIS A 167 -16.23 10.63 4.21
N GLY A 168 -15.30 9.92 4.84
CA GLY A 168 -15.30 8.46 4.92
C GLY A 168 -14.79 7.99 6.26
N GLU A 169 -15.20 6.79 6.66
CA GLU A 169 -14.66 6.14 7.84
C GLU A 169 -13.24 5.64 7.56
N PHE A 170 -12.30 6.05 8.39
CA PHE A 170 -10.92 5.57 8.37
C PHE A 170 -10.46 5.34 9.81
N LEU A 171 -10.11 4.09 10.14
CA LEU A 171 -9.69 3.66 11.48
C LEU A 171 -10.66 4.12 12.60
N GLY A 172 -11.97 4.02 12.35
CA GLY A 172 -13.02 4.38 13.30
C GLY A 172 -13.30 5.88 13.44
N LYS A 173 -12.71 6.73 12.57
CA LYS A 173 -12.98 8.17 12.52
C LYS A 173 -13.56 8.54 11.16
N ASN A 174 -14.56 9.41 11.15
CA ASN A 174 -15.05 10.01 9.90
C ASN A 174 -14.13 11.18 9.51
N LEU A 175 -13.34 11.01 8.45
CA LEU A 175 -12.32 11.95 8.01
C LEU A 175 -12.61 12.47 6.60
N LEU A 176 -12.13 13.67 6.30
CA LEU A 176 -12.10 14.19 4.94
C LEU A 176 -11.17 13.33 4.09
N TYR A 177 -11.59 12.94 2.89
CA TYR A 177 -10.73 12.27 1.92
C TYR A 177 -10.72 12.97 0.57
N GLU A 178 -9.63 12.75 -0.17
CA GLU A 178 -9.52 12.99 -1.60
C GLU A 178 -9.26 11.65 -2.30
N GLU A 179 -10.01 11.37 -3.37
CA GLU A 179 -9.97 10.10 -4.11
C GLU A 179 -9.41 10.31 -5.52
N TYR A 180 -8.60 9.34 -5.95
CA TYR A 180 -7.88 9.32 -7.21
C TYR A 180 -7.98 7.94 -7.85
N THR A 181 -7.88 7.90 -9.17
CA THR A 181 -7.64 6.68 -9.94
C THR A 181 -6.17 6.62 -10.35
N THR A 182 -5.59 5.44 -10.19
CA THR A 182 -4.28 5.04 -10.69
C THR A 182 -4.48 4.18 -11.96
N ASP A 183 -3.39 3.77 -12.61
CA ASP A 183 -3.48 2.88 -13.78
C ASP A 183 -4.05 1.49 -13.41
N THR A 184 -3.81 1.04 -12.17
CA THR A 184 -4.13 -0.31 -11.66
C THR A 184 -5.31 -0.33 -10.68
N GLY A 185 -5.83 0.82 -10.26
CA GLY A 185 -6.78 0.87 -9.16
C GLY A 185 -7.22 2.26 -8.68
N THR A 186 -7.45 2.37 -7.38
CA THR A 186 -7.85 3.62 -6.71
C THR A 186 -6.99 3.92 -5.49
N LEU A 187 -6.79 5.22 -5.25
CA LEU A 187 -6.02 5.74 -4.14
C LEU A 187 -6.85 6.81 -3.41
N LYS A 188 -7.03 6.65 -2.11
CA LYS A 188 -7.65 7.64 -1.23
C LYS A 188 -6.65 8.18 -0.24
N PHE A 189 -6.58 9.50 -0.11
CA PHE A 189 -5.84 10.19 0.94
C PHE A 189 -6.82 10.69 1.99
N TYR A 190 -6.59 10.38 3.26
CA TYR A 190 -7.42 10.80 4.40
C TYR A 190 -6.71 11.85 5.25
N PHE A 191 -7.46 12.89 5.63
CA PHE A 191 -6.93 14.07 6.30
C PHE A 191 -7.60 14.35 7.64
N ASP A 192 -6.80 14.73 8.63
CA ASP A 192 -7.22 15.40 9.87
C ASP A 192 -6.82 16.88 9.77
N GLY A 193 -7.80 17.73 9.46
CA GLY A 193 -7.53 19.10 9.01
C GLY A 193 -6.72 19.09 7.71
N ASN A 194 -5.51 19.65 7.74
CA ASN A 194 -4.59 19.65 6.59
C ASN A 194 -3.51 18.56 6.67
N LYS A 195 -3.54 17.72 7.71
CA LYS A 195 -2.53 16.69 7.93
C LYS A 195 -2.98 15.38 7.29
N LEU A 196 -2.15 14.80 6.42
CA LEU A 196 -2.33 13.42 5.95
C LEU A 196 -2.17 12.45 7.13
N VAL A 197 -3.18 11.63 7.36
CA VAL A 197 -3.21 10.63 8.45
C VAL A 197 -3.51 9.22 7.95
N GLY A 198 -3.94 9.07 6.70
CA GLY A 198 -4.32 7.79 6.15
C GLY A 198 -4.20 7.72 4.65
N MET A 199 -3.91 6.53 4.14
CA MET A 199 -4.05 6.20 2.73
C MET A 199 -4.77 4.86 2.61
N GLU A 200 -5.65 4.75 1.63
CA GLU A 200 -6.20 3.46 1.19
C GLU A 200 -5.88 3.26 -0.28
N VAL A 201 -5.28 2.13 -0.58
CA VAL A 201 -4.94 1.70 -1.94
C VAL A 201 -5.80 0.49 -2.25
N ILE A 202 -6.48 0.50 -3.39
CA ILE A 202 -7.22 -0.65 -3.89
C ILE A 202 -6.70 -0.96 -5.28
N GLU A 203 -5.93 -2.04 -5.41
CA GLU A 203 -5.31 -2.47 -6.66
C GLU A 203 -5.56 -3.97 -6.86
N GLU A 204 -5.97 -4.36 -8.07
CA GLU A 204 -6.26 -5.77 -8.41
C GLU A 204 -7.19 -6.51 -7.43
N GLY A 205 -8.07 -5.77 -6.73
CA GLY A 205 -8.99 -6.33 -5.73
C GLY A 205 -8.39 -6.49 -4.32
N ILE A 206 -7.12 -6.12 -4.12
CA ILE A 206 -6.44 -6.07 -2.83
C ILE A 206 -6.62 -4.66 -2.26
N SER A 207 -7.17 -4.57 -1.05
CA SER A 207 -7.29 -3.31 -0.31
C SER A 207 -6.21 -3.23 0.76
N GLN A 208 -5.44 -2.15 0.76
CA GLN A 208 -4.40 -1.87 1.72
C GLN A 208 -4.71 -0.58 2.47
N THR A 209 -4.81 -0.67 3.80
CA THR A 209 -5.00 0.48 4.68
C THR A 209 -3.67 0.87 5.34
N MET A 210 -3.27 2.13 5.18
CA MET A 210 -2.03 2.68 5.70
C MET A 210 -2.31 3.86 6.63
N GLU A 211 -2.03 3.70 7.93
CA GLU A 211 -2.04 4.80 8.89
C GLU A 211 -0.74 5.58 8.79
N ILE A 212 -0.80 6.83 8.35
CA ILE A 212 0.39 7.68 8.19
C ILE A 212 0.74 8.29 9.55
N LEU A 213 1.86 7.85 10.11
CA LEU A 213 2.36 8.30 11.42
C LEU A 213 3.23 9.56 11.27
N GLU A 214 4.07 9.58 10.23
CA GLU A 214 4.96 10.69 9.92
C GLU A 214 5.25 10.76 8.41
N MET A 215 5.30 11.97 7.86
CA MET A 215 5.76 12.21 6.49
C MET A 215 6.47 13.56 6.43
N LYS A 216 7.69 13.59 5.90
CA LYS A 216 8.57 14.78 5.89
C LYS A 216 9.63 14.67 4.80
N ALA A 217 10.26 15.79 4.43
CA ALA A 217 11.32 15.82 3.41
C ALA A 217 12.68 15.30 3.93
N ASP A 218 12.94 15.43 5.22
CA ASP A 218 14.17 14.96 5.86
C ASP A 218 13.99 13.55 6.44
N TYR A 219 15.02 12.71 6.39
CA TYR A 219 14.99 11.35 6.95
C TYR A 219 15.98 11.18 8.12
N PRO A 220 15.77 10.18 9.00
CA PRO A 220 16.74 9.83 10.04
C PRO A 220 18.13 9.53 9.46
N SER A 221 19.19 10.01 10.10
CA SER A 221 20.56 9.91 9.57
C SER A 221 21.08 8.47 9.42
N ASP A 222 20.51 7.54 10.16
CA ASP A 222 20.89 6.13 10.22
C ASP A 222 20.16 5.26 9.20
N ILE A 223 19.10 5.75 8.54
CA ILE A 223 18.27 4.92 7.65
C ILE A 223 19.02 4.42 6.41
N PHE A 224 20.08 5.11 5.97
CA PHE A 224 20.94 4.67 4.86
C PHE A 224 22.29 4.10 5.33
N THR A 225 22.44 3.86 6.64
CA THR A 225 23.72 3.41 7.20
C THR A 225 23.86 1.89 7.09
N ILE A 226 24.88 1.45 6.35
CA ILE A 226 25.36 0.06 6.35
C ILE A 226 26.43 -0.06 7.46
N PRO A 227 26.24 -0.89 8.50
CA PRO A 227 27.21 -1.05 9.57
C PRO A 227 28.55 -1.61 9.06
N ALA A 228 29.65 -0.88 9.30
CA ALA A 228 30.98 -1.25 8.82
C ALA A 228 31.62 -2.41 9.62
N ASP A 229 31.11 -2.69 10.81
CA ASP A 229 31.57 -3.77 11.70
C ASP A 229 30.82 -5.09 11.48
N PHE A 230 29.91 -5.16 10.50
CA PHE A 230 29.15 -6.35 10.17
C PHE A 230 29.86 -7.17 9.08
N THR A 231 29.61 -8.48 9.09
CA THR A 231 30.15 -9.38 8.06
C THR A 231 29.35 -9.22 6.77
N LEU A 232 30.01 -8.89 5.66
CA LEU A 232 29.36 -8.85 4.34
C LEU A 232 29.28 -10.27 3.76
N GLU A 233 28.09 -10.65 3.33
CA GLU A 233 27.81 -11.90 2.62
C GLU A 233 27.26 -11.56 1.24
N GLU A 234 27.98 -11.92 0.16
CA GLU A 234 27.47 -11.71 -1.20
C GLU A 234 26.71 -12.96 -1.66
N MET A 235 25.49 -12.79 -2.17
CA MET A 235 24.83 -13.87 -2.89
C MET A 235 25.54 -14.10 -4.24
N PRO A 236 25.83 -15.36 -4.61
CA PRO A 236 26.50 -15.70 -5.87
C PRO A 236 25.65 -15.41 -7.10
#